data_AF-A0AAW0P0W3-F1
#
_entry.id   AF-A0AAW0P0W3-F1
#
_cell.length_a   1.000
_cell.length_b   1.000
_cell.length_c   1.000
_cell.angle_alpha   90.00
_cell.angle_beta   90.00
_cell.angle_gamma   90.00
#
_symmetry.space_group_name_H-M   'P 1'
#
loop_
_entity.id
_entity.type
_entity.pdbx_description
1 polymer ?
#
loop_
_entity_poly.entity_id
_entity_poly.type
_entity_poly.pdbx_seq_one_letter_code
_entity_poly.pdbx_strand_id
1 'polypeptide(L)'
;MTGKTKELLQMDLYGLLGVESTATTKELKKAYRQKALTCHPDKNPDNPKAAELFHQLSQALEVLTDAAARAAYDKLCAAKKQAEERNRKLDDKRKKIKLDLEAREQQAESVKQDEVQMTRTLEEEIARLREEGSRQLEEEQRLIKEQIQKERDALNPQSGVDRCSHVTPKLKLKWKCKKDDETKGGYSHDILMRLLQKYGDVLNLIMSSKKSGSAVVEFATVRAAELAVKNESGLSGNPLKFRGLKENQ
;
A
#
# COMPACT_ATOMS: atom_id res chain seq x y z
N MET A 1 -27.26 50.95 -30.75
CA MET A 1 -27.41 51.16 -29.29
C MET A 1 -26.14 51.85 -28.80
N THR A 2 -26.18 53.17 -28.58
CA THR A 2 -25.04 53.98 -28.12
C THR A 2 -24.58 53.53 -26.73
N GLY A 3 -23.27 53.50 -26.43
CA GLY A 3 -22.73 53.01 -25.15
C GLY A 3 -23.40 53.61 -23.90
N LYS A 4 -23.79 54.88 -23.97
CA LYS A 4 -24.57 55.61 -22.93
C LYS A 4 -25.90 54.94 -22.55
N THR A 5 -26.63 54.36 -23.51
CA THR A 5 -27.90 53.67 -23.21
C THR A 5 -27.70 52.39 -22.41
N LYS A 6 -26.55 51.73 -22.54
CA LYS A 6 -26.22 50.52 -21.78
C LYS A 6 -25.87 50.83 -20.32
N GLU A 7 -25.18 51.95 -20.10
CA GLU A 7 -24.84 52.44 -18.76
C GLU A 7 -26.10 52.85 -17.97
N LEU A 8 -27.04 53.54 -18.60
CA LEU A 8 -28.34 53.88 -17.98
C LEU A 8 -29.14 52.65 -17.53
N LEU A 9 -29.10 51.55 -18.30
CA LEU A 9 -29.75 50.29 -17.96
C LEU A 9 -29.04 49.53 -16.82
N GLN A 10 -27.81 49.92 -16.47
CA GLN A 10 -27.05 49.38 -15.35
C GLN A 10 -27.24 50.20 -14.06
N MET A 11 -27.50 51.50 -14.18
CA MET A 11 -27.74 52.39 -13.05
C MET A 11 -29.16 52.25 -12.50
N ASP A 12 -29.32 52.57 -11.20
CA ASP A 12 -30.65 52.64 -10.58
C ASP A 12 -31.32 53.99 -10.87
N LEU A 13 -32.18 54.03 -11.89
CA LEU A 13 -32.89 55.23 -12.31
C LEU A 13 -33.84 55.77 -11.23
N TYR A 14 -34.47 54.89 -10.44
CA TYR A 14 -35.37 55.28 -9.35
C TYR A 14 -34.56 55.88 -8.19
N GLY A 15 -33.46 55.22 -7.81
CA GLY A 15 -32.49 55.74 -6.83
C GLY A 15 -31.88 57.08 -7.23
N LEU A 16 -31.56 57.26 -8.52
CA LEU A 16 -31.01 58.51 -9.05
C LEU A 16 -32.00 59.67 -8.89
N LEU A 17 -33.30 59.45 -9.10
CA LEU A 17 -34.36 60.43 -8.86
C LEU A 17 -34.78 60.50 -7.38
N GLY A 18 -34.37 59.53 -6.55
CA GLY A 18 -34.72 59.44 -5.13
C GLY A 18 -36.19 59.11 -4.90
N VAL A 19 -36.76 58.30 -5.79
CA VAL A 19 -38.16 57.88 -5.75
C VAL A 19 -38.25 56.37 -5.64
N GLU A 20 -39.39 55.87 -5.16
CA GLU A 20 -39.67 54.43 -5.14
C GLU A 20 -40.03 53.92 -6.55
N SER A 21 -39.85 52.62 -6.81
CA SER A 21 -40.25 51.98 -8.08
C SER A 21 -41.76 52.05 -8.36
N THR A 22 -42.57 52.27 -7.32
CA THR A 22 -44.04 52.47 -7.36
C THR A 22 -44.44 53.91 -7.69
N ALA A 23 -43.48 54.84 -7.80
CA ALA A 23 -43.78 56.26 -7.98
C ALA A 23 -44.55 56.56 -9.27
N THR A 24 -45.52 57.46 -9.16
CA THR A 24 -46.33 57.96 -10.26
C THR A 24 -45.55 58.93 -11.14
N THR A 25 -46.00 59.14 -12.38
CA THR A 25 -45.37 60.09 -13.31
C THR A 25 -45.36 61.53 -12.78
N LYS A 26 -46.33 61.90 -11.93
CA LYS A 26 -46.37 63.20 -11.24
C LYS A 26 -45.24 63.34 -10.21
N GLU A 27 -44.99 62.28 -9.44
CA GLU A 27 -43.92 62.23 -8.44
C GLU A 27 -42.54 62.22 -9.11
N LEU A 28 -42.37 61.46 -10.19
CA LEU A 28 -41.14 61.47 -11.00
C LEU A 28 -40.79 62.88 -11.51
N LYS A 29 -41.77 63.59 -12.08
CA LYS A 29 -41.58 64.98 -12.55
C LYS A 29 -41.30 65.94 -11.39
N LYS A 30 -41.92 65.74 -10.23
CA LYS A 30 -41.68 66.57 -9.03
C LYS A 30 -40.25 66.36 -8.50
N ALA A 31 -39.82 65.12 -8.36
CA ALA A 31 -38.49 64.76 -7.87
C ALA A 31 -37.39 65.24 -8.84
N TYR A 32 -37.61 65.08 -10.16
CA TYR A 32 -36.72 65.63 -11.18
C TYR A 32 -36.57 67.14 -11.02
N ARG A 33 -37.66 67.91 -10.93
CA ARG A 33 -37.58 69.37 -10.77
C ARG A 33 -36.78 69.78 -9.54
N GLN A 34 -36.98 69.11 -8.41
CA GLN A 34 -36.24 69.39 -7.18
C GLN A 34 -34.74 69.12 -7.34
N LYS A 35 -34.36 67.96 -7.90
CA LYS A 35 -32.95 67.61 -8.12
C LYS A 35 -32.28 68.43 -9.22
N ALA A 36 -33.01 68.75 -10.28
CA ALA A 36 -32.54 69.57 -11.39
C ALA A 36 -32.20 70.99 -10.94
N LEU A 37 -32.94 71.58 -9.99
CA LEU A 37 -32.62 72.89 -9.42
C LEU A 37 -31.32 72.86 -8.62
N THR A 38 -31.07 71.79 -7.87
CA THR A 38 -29.84 71.61 -7.09
C THR A 38 -28.62 71.37 -7.98
N CYS A 39 -28.79 70.59 -9.06
CA CYS A 39 -27.70 70.21 -9.97
C CYS A 39 -27.63 71.08 -11.25
N HIS A 40 -28.32 72.24 -11.29
CA HIS A 40 -28.37 73.05 -12.51
C HIS A 40 -26.97 73.60 -12.85
N PRO A 41 -26.50 73.49 -14.10
CA PRO A 41 -25.16 73.94 -14.49
C PRO A 41 -24.96 75.45 -14.31
N ASP A 42 -26.01 76.26 -14.52
CA ASP A 42 -25.99 77.72 -14.31
C ASP A 42 -25.77 78.11 -12.83
N LYS A 43 -26.29 77.32 -11.88
CA LYS A 43 -26.11 77.55 -10.45
C LYS A 43 -24.82 76.95 -9.90
N ASN A 44 -24.19 76.06 -10.66
CA ASN A 44 -22.98 75.32 -10.28
C ASN A 44 -21.93 75.37 -11.42
N PRO A 45 -21.50 76.57 -11.87
CA PRO A 45 -20.61 76.70 -13.02
C PRO A 45 -19.23 76.06 -12.79
N ASP A 46 -18.77 75.99 -11.53
CA ASP A 46 -17.46 75.44 -11.16
C ASP A 46 -17.45 73.91 -10.99
N ASN A 47 -18.61 73.24 -11.09
CA ASN A 47 -18.73 71.80 -10.85
C ASN A 47 -19.09 71.02 -12.14
N PRO A 48 -18.11 70.40 -12.83
CA PRO A 48 -18.38 69.62 -14.04
C PRO A 48 -19.27 68.40 -13.77
N LYS A 49 -19.31 67.88 -12.54
CA LYS A 49 -20.20 66.77 -12.16
C LYS A 49 -21.66 67.20 -12.09
N ALA A 50 -21.95 68.48 -11.85
CA ALA A 50 -23.33 68.97 -11.83
C ALA A 50 -23.98 68.82 -13.21
N ALA A 51 -23.26 69.16 -14.28
CA ALA A 51 -23.72 68.99 -15.65
C ALA A 51 -23.94 67.52 -16.01
N GLU A 52 -23.05 66.62 -15.58
CA GLU A 52 -23.18 65.18 -15.81
C GLU A 52 -24.40 64.60 -15.07
N LEU A 53 -24.55 64.92 -13.78
CA LEU A 53 -25.70 64.49 -12.98
C LEU A 53 -27.02 65.03 -13.53
N PHE A 54 -27.05 66.28 -13.98
CA PHE A 54 -28.22 66.88 -14.62
C PHE A 54 -28.61 66.12 -15.90
N HIS A 55 -27.62 65.74 -16.72
CA HIS A 55 -27.84 64.94 -17.91
C HIS A 55 -28.33 63.52 -17.57
N GLN A 56 -27.79 62.88 -16.53
CA GLN A 56 -28.25 61.57 -16.06
C GLN A 56 -29.69 61.64 -15.51
N LEU A 57 -30.03 62.68 -14.74
CA LEU A 57 -31.38 62.91 -14.23
C LEU A 57 -32.40 63.12 -15.36
N SER A 58 -31.99 63.83 -16.42
CA SER A 58 -32.83 64.06 -17.60
C SER A 58 -33.12 62.75 -18.33
N GLN A 59 -32.08 61.93 -18.57
CA GLN A 59 -32.21 60.61 -19.19
C GLN A 59 -33.05 59.65 -18.34
N ALA A 60 -32.88 59.67 -17.01
CA ALA A 60 -33.68 58.86 -16.10
C ALA A 60 -35.16 59.25 -16.15
N LEU A 61 -35.48 60.55 -16.18
CA LEU A 61 -36.85 60.99 -16.33
C LEU A 61 -37.45 60.54 -17.67
N GLU A 62 -36.70 60.65 -18.77
CA GLU A 62 -37.14 60.23 -20.11
C GLU A 62 -37.53 58.74 -20.13
N VAL A 63 -36.66 57.87 -19.60
CA VAL A 63 -36.91 56.43 -19.54
C VAL A 63 -38.07 56.08 -18.61
N LEU A 64 -38.21 56.75 -17.45
CA LEU A 64 -39.25 56.45 -16.48
C LEU A 64 -40.62 57.10 -16.81
N THR A 65 -40.66 58.06 -17.73
CA THR A 65 -41.92 58.68 -18.18
C THR A 65 -42.53 57.99 -19.38
N ASP A 66 -41.75 57.34 -20.24
CA ASP A 66 -42.27 56.45 -21.28
C ASP A 66 -42.68 55.09 -20.68
N ALA A 67 -43.94 54.71 -20.89
CA ALA A 67 -44.50 53.46 -20.39
C ALA A 67 -43.78 52.22 -20.97
N ALA A 68 -43.38 52.27 -22.24
CA ALA A 68 -42.69 51.15 -22.89
C ALA A 68 -41.26 51.00 -22.36
N ALA A 69 -40.50 52.10 -22.30
CA ALA A 69 -39.15 52.12 -21.74
C ALA A 69 -39.12 51.74 -20.25
N ARG A 70 -40.05 52.26 -19.43
CA ARG A 70 -40.19 51.90 -18.01
C ARG A 70 -40.45 50.41 -17.83
N ALA A 71 -41.39 49.84 -18.59
CA ALA A 71 -41.68 48.41 -18.52
C ALA A 71 -40.48 47.54 -18.92
N ALA A 72 -39.70 47.95 -19.91
CA ALA A 72 -38.47 47.25 -20.32
C ALA A 72 -37.39 47.33 -19.23
N TYR A 73 -37.19 48.50 -18.63
CA TYR A 73 -36.27 48.72 -17.51
C TYR A 73 -36.66 47.88 -16.29
N ASP A 74 -37.93 47.90 -15.89
CA ASP A 74 -38.44 47.13 -14.75
C ASP A 74 -38.25 45.62 -14.95
N LYS A 75 -38.50 45.11 -16.17
CA LYS A 75 -38.24 43.70 -16.53
C LYS A 75 -36.75 43.35 -16.40
N LEU A 76 -35.86 44.23 -16.85
CA LEU A 76 -34.42 44.02 -16.74
C LEU A 76 -33.98 43.99 -15.28
N CYS A 77 -34.47 44.92 -14.45
CA CYS A 77 -34.18 44.96 -13.02
C CYS A 77 -34.69 43.69 -12.31
N ALA A 78 -35.91 43.23 -12.62
CA ALA A 78 -36.45 41.99 -12.10
C ALA A 78 -35.62 40.77 -12.52
N ALA A 79 -35.23 40.69 -13.80
CA ALA A 79 -34.40 39.61 -14.31
C ALA A 79 -33.01 39.58 -13.67
N LYS A 80 -32.39 40.74 -13.45
CA LYS A 80 -31.11 40.87 -12.71
C LYS A 80 -31.24 40.37 -11.28
N LYS A 81 -32.26 40.81 -10.54
CA LYS A 81 -32.51 40.39 -9.16
C LYS A 81 -32.74 38.87 -9.06
N GLN A 82 -33.53 38.30 -9.98
CA GLN A 82 -33.75 36.86 -10.06
C GLN A 82 -32.47 36.08 -10.40
N ALA A 83 -31.64 36.61 -11.30
CA ALA A 83 -30.37 36.00 -11.65
C ALA A 83 -29.38 36.02 -10.48
N GLU A 84 -29.29 37.13 -9.77
CA GLU A 84 -28.48 37.27 -8.56
C GLU A 84 -28.93 36.31 -7.46
N GLU A 85 -30.24 36.19 -7.20
CA GLU A 85 -30.76 35.26 -6.20
C GLU A 85 -30.47 33.80 -6.56
N ARG A 86 -30.61 33.43 -7.84
CA ARG A 86 -30.25 32.10 -8.33
C ARG A 86 -28.75 31.84 -8.17
N ASN A 87 -27.90 32.79 -8.53
CA ASN A 87 -26.45 32.67 -8.36
C ASN A 87 -26.09 32.51 -6.88
N ARG A 88 -26.68 33.34 -6.00
CA ARG A 88 -26.50 33.22 -4.55
C ARG A 88 -26.88 31.83 -4.04
N LYS A 89 -28.03 31.30 -4.45
CA LYS A 89 -28.45 29.93 -4.09
C LYS A 89 -27.50 28.85 -4.62
N LEU A 90 -26.93 29.04 -5.81
CA LEU A 90 -25.94 28.11 -6.36
C LEU A 90 -24.63 28.19 -5.58
N ASP A 91 -24.20 29.38 -5.18
CA ASP A 91 -22.97 29.59 -4.41
C ASP A 91 -23.11 29.05 -2.98
N ASP A 92 -24.27 29.23 -2.34
CA ASP A 92 -24.59 28.61 -1.04
C ASP A 92 -24.51 27.07 -1.13
N LYS A 93 -25.09 26.48 -2.19
CA LYS A 93 -25.01 25.04 -2.44
C LYS A 93 -23.59 24.57 -2.67
N ARG A 94 -22.81 25.28 -3.49
CA ARG A 94 -21.40 24.98 -3.77
C ARG A 94 -20.57 25.04 -2.50
N LYS A 95 -20.77 26.07 -1.66
CA LYS A 95 -20.10 26.21 -0.37
C LYS A 95 -20.42 25.04 0.56
N LYS A 96 -21.70 24.64 0.65
CA LYS A 96 -22.11 23.48 1.46
C LYS A 96 -21.45 22.18 0.98
N ILE A 97 -21.45 21.93 -0.33
CA ILE A 97 -20.81 20.75 -0.92
C ILE A 97 -19.31 20.74 -0.63
N LYS A 98 -18.64 21.89 -0.80
CA LYS A 98 -17.21 22.01 -0.51
C LYS A 98 -16.90 21.67 0.96
N LEU A 99 -17.66 22.22 1.89
CA LEU A 99 -17.47 21.96 3.32
C LEU A 99 -17.73 20.49 3.69
N ASP A 100 -18.77 19.87 3.12
CA ASP A 100 -19.05 18.43 3.34
C ASP A 100 -17.93 17.55 2.77
N LEU A 101 -17.43 17.88 1.58
CA LEU A 101 -16.31 17.14 0.96
C LEU A 101 -15.04 17.27 1.80
N GLU A 102 -14.68 18.49 2.20
CA GLU A 102 -13.49 18.75 3.01
C GLU A 102 -13.56 18.05 4.38
N ALA A 103 -14.72 18.06 5.03
CA ALA A 103 -14.92 17.34 6.29
C ALA A 103 -14.73 15.83 6.13
N ARG A 104 -15.25 15.24 5.04
CA ARG A 104 -15.05 13.80 4.74
C ARG A 104 -13.61 13.48 4.43
N GLU A 105 -12.93 14.33 3.67
CA GLU A 105 -11.51 14.16 3.35
C GLU A 105 -10.64 14.23 4.62
N GLN A 106 -10.89 15.22 5.50
CA GLN A 106 -10.20 15.33 6.78
C GLN A 106 -10.44 14.12 7.68
N GLN A 107 -11.69 13.64 7.76
CA GLN A 107 -12.01 12.45 8.55
C GLN A 107 -11.35 11.19 7.98
N ALA A 108 -11.35 11.02 6.65
CA ALA A 108 -10.68 9.90 6.02
C ALA A 108 -9.16 9.96 6.22
N GLU A 109 -8.58 11.16 6.18
CA GLU A 109 -7.15 11.37 6.42
C GLU A 109 -6.79 11.10 7.89
N SER A 110 -7.59 11.55 8.85
CA SER A 110 -7.35 11.26 10.27
C SER A 110 -7.43 9.76 10.56
N VAL A 111 -8.43 9.06 10.00
CA VAL A 111 -8.55 7.60 10.15
C VAL A 111 -7.32 6.89 9.57
N LYS A 112 -6.84 7.30 8.39
CA LYS A 112 -5.61 6.73 7.81
C LYS A 112 -4.38 7.01 8.68
N GLN A 113 -4.26 8.21 9.24
CA GLN A 113 -3.15 8.57 10.13
C GLN A 113 -3.17 7.75 11.41
N ASP A 114 -4.34 7.59 12.02
CA ASP A 114 -4.54 6.75 13.21
C ASP A 114 -4.23 5.28 12.90
N GLU A 115 -4.66 4.76 11.75
CA GLU A 115 -4.32 3.40 11.29
C GLU A 115 -2.80 3.23 11.12
N VAL A 116 -2.12 4.16 10.44
CA VAL A 116 -0.67 4.11 10.24
C VAL A 116 0.08 4.23 11.57
N GLN A 117 -0.40 5.07 12.48
CA GLN A 117 0.20 5.19 13.80
C GLN A 117 0.01 3.91 14.61
N MET A 118 -1.19 3.33 14.58
CA MET A 118 -1.51 2.06 15.24
C MET A 118 -0.64 0.91 14.69
N THR A 119 -0.52 0.79 13.36
CA THR A 119 0.32 -0.26 12.75
C THR A 119 1.77 -0.10 13.15
N ARG A 120 2.30 1.13 13.12
CA ARG A 120 3.66 1.41 13.57
C ARG A 120 3.87 1.03 15.04
N THR A 121 2.95 1.39 15.93
CA THR A 121 3.07 1.02 17.35
C THR A 121 3.04 -0.49 17.55
N LEU A 122 2.18 -1.21 16.80
CA LEU A 122 2.12 -2.67 16.85
C LEU A 122 3.39 -3.32 16.30
N GLU A 123 3.95 -2.79 15.22
CA GLU A 123 5.21 -3.27 14.64
C GLU A 123 6.37 -3.10 15.63
N GLU A 124 6.46 -1.95 16.30
CA GLU A 124 7.47 -1.69 17.34
C GLU A 124 7.32 -2.65 18.52
N GLU A 125 6.09 -2.97 18.93
CA GLU A 125 5.81 -3.91 20.02
C GLU A 125 6.13 -5.37 19.63
N ILE A 126 5.77 -5.80 18.41
CA ILE A 126 6.14 -7.12 17.86
C ILE A 126 7.66 -7.25 17.78
N ALA A 127 8.37 -6.20 17.36
CA ALA A 127 9.82 -6.21 17.27
C ALA A 127 10.47 -6.41 18.65
N ARG A 128 9.98 -5.69 19.68
CA ARG A 128 10.45 -5.89 21.06
C ARG A 128 10.21 -7.32 21.55
N LEU A 129 9.00 -7.85 21.37
CA LEU A 129 8.67 -9.21 21.82
C LEU A 129 9.51 -10.27 21.10
N ARG A 130 9.78 -10.08 19.80
CA ARG A 130 10.67 -10.99 19.05
C ARG A 130 12.10 -10.91 19.56
N GLU A 131 12.61 -9.72 19.85
CA GLU A 131 13.96 -9.56 20.38
C GLU A 131 14.08 -10.17 21.77
N GLU A 132 13.10 -9.94 22.65
CA GLU A 132 13.05 -10.52 23.99
C GLU A 132 12.98 -12.05 23.93
N GLY A 133 12.12 -12.61 23.07
CA GLY A 133 12.05 -14.05 22.85
C GLY A 133 13.34 -14.64 22.28
N SER A 134 14.03 -13.92 21.38
CA SER A 134 15.33 -14.34 20.82
C SER A 134 16.41 -14.40 21.89
N ARG A 135 16.47 -13.41 22.78
CA ARG A 135 17.43 -13.37 23.89
C ARG A 135 17.25 -14.55 24.85
N GLN A 136 16.00 -14.84 25.22
CA GLN A 136 15.67 -15.98 26.09
C GLN A 136 16.12 -17.31 25.46
N LEU A 137 15.83 -17.52 24.17
CA LEU A 137 16.22 -18.73 23.45
C LEU A 137 17.76 -18.88 23.38
N GLU A 138 18.48 -17.78 23.13
CA GLU A 138 19.96 -17.78 23.10
C GLU A 138 20.56 -18.13 24.47
N GLU A 139 20.00 -17.57 25.54
CA GLU A 139 20.40 -17.90 26.91
C GLU A 139 20.15 -19.37 27.23
N GLU A 140 18.98 -19.92 26.89
CA GLU A 140 18.67 -21.34 27.05
C GLU A 140 19.64 -22.23 26.25
N GLN A 141 19.87 -21.90 24.97
CA GLN A 141 20.82 -22.64 24.12
C GLN A 141 22.24 -22.62 24.70
N ARG A 142 22.66 -21.50 25.28
CA ARG A 142 23.97 -21.37 25.91
C ARG A 142 24.09 -22.27 27.13
N LEU A 143 23.09 -22.27 28.01
CA LEU A 143 23.04 -23.15 29.19
C LEU A 143 23.04 -24.63 28.78
N ILE A 144 22.23 -25.01 27.79
CA ILE A 144 22.19 -26.37 27.25
C ILE A 144 23.57 -26.77 26.69
N LYS A 145 24.21 -25.90 25.90
CA LYS A 145 25.56 -26.16 25.39
C LYS A 145 26.58 -26.34 26.51
N GLU A 146 26.53 -25.51 27.55
CA GLU A 146 27.43 -25.61 28.70
C GLU A 146 27.20 -26.92 29.47
N GLN A 147 25.95 -27.33 29.64
CA GLN A 147 25.60 -28.61 30.27
C GLN A 147 26.14 -29.79 29.46
N ILE A 148 25.93 -29.79 28.13
CA ILE A 148 26.48 -30.81 27.22
C ILE A 148 28.01 -30.83 27.28
N GLN A 149 28.66 -29.67 27.32
CA GLN A 149 30.12 -29.58 27.38
C GLN A 149 30.65 -30.13 28.72
N LYS A 150 30.03 -29.75 29.85
CA LYS A 150 30.37 -30.29 31.17
C LYS A 150 30.15 -31.79 31.27
N GLU A 151 29.03 -32.29 30.75
CA GLU A 151 28.78 -33.74 30.66
C GLU A 151 29.84 -34.42 29.79
N ARG A 152 30.19 -33.85 28.63
CA ARG A 152 31.23 -34.38 27.75
C ARG A 152 32.61 -34.41 28.41
N ASP A 153 32.95 -33.38 29.19
CA ASP A 153 34.21 -33.28 29.92
C ASP A 153 34.23 -34.25 31.12
N ALA A 154 33.10 -34.40 31.82
CA ALA A 154 32.93 -35.36 32.92
C ALA A 154 32.88 -36.83 32.44
N LEU A 155 32.36 -37.07 31.24
CA LEU A 155 32.42 -38.36 30.53
C LEU A 155 33.79 -38.60 29.86
N ASN A 156 34.70 -37.62 29.91
CA ASN A 156 36.08 -37.76 29.42
C ASN A 156 37.14 -37.46 30.50
N PRO A 157 37.17 -38.14 31.67
CA PRO A 157 38.24 -37.93 32.67
C PRO A 157 39.58 -38.58 32.30
N GLN A 158 39.66 -39.30 31.17
CA GLN A 158 40.84 -40.07 30.78
C GLN A 158 41.02 -40.08 29.26
N SER A 159 41.88 -39.18 28.76
CA SER A 159 42.80 -39.54 27.67
C SER A 159 43.74 -40.62 28.21
N GLY A 160 43.27 -41.87 28.27
CA GLY A 160 44.01 -42.93 28.93
C GLY A 160 43.34 -44.30 28.98
N VAL A 161 42.32 -44.61 28.17
CA VAL A 161 41.97 -46.01 27.84
C VAL A 161 41.15 -46.04 26.56
N ASP A 162 41.63 -46.82 25.59
CA ASP A 162 40.95 -47.37 24.44
C ASP A 162 39.59 -46.76 24.06
N ARG A 163 39.61 -45.67 23.26
CA ARG A 163 38.77 -45.75 22.06
C ARG A 163 39.38 -46.89 21.26
N CYS A 164 38.89 -48.11 21.49
CA CYS A 164 38.93 -49.12 20.46
C CYS A 164 38.30 -48.41 19.27
N SER A 165 39.14 -47.98 18.33
CA SER A 165 38.73 -47.64 16.99
C SER A 165 38.04 -48.90 16.51
N HIS A 166 36.74 -49.01 16.75
CA HIS A 166 35.97 -50.06 16.16
C HIS A 166 35.99 -49.69 14.69
N VAL A 167 36.99 -50.20 13.98
CA VAL A 167 37.21 -49.95 12.57
C VAL A 167 36.00 -50.60 11.92
N THR A 168 34.96 -49.81 11.69
CA THR A 168 33.75 -50.27 11.05
C THR A 168 34.10 -50.43 9.58
N PRO A 169 34.20 -51.67 9.07
CA PRO A 169 34.61 -51.91 7.70
C PRO A 169 33.59 -51.26 6.75
N LYS A 170 34.07 -50.37 5.88
CA LYS A 170 33.27 -49.77 4.82
C LYS A 170 33.47 -50.53 3.53
N LEU A 171 32.37 -51.06 2.99
CA LEU A 171 32.36 -51.77 1.72
C LEU A 171 31.65 -50.93 0.67
N LYS A 172 32.28 -50.81 -0.50
CA LYS A 172 31.65 -50.20 -1.66
C LYS A 172 31.01 -51.29 -2.52
N LEU A 173 29.70 -51.18 -2.69
CA LEU A 173 28.92 -52.02 -3.59
C LEU A 173 28.81 -51.36 -4.96
N LYS A 174 28.90 -52.18 -6.01
CA LYS A 174 28.69 -51.76 -7.40
C LYS A 174 27.91 -52.82 -8.15
N TRP A 175 26.92 -52.40 -8.93
CA TRP A 175 26.15 -53.27 -9.82
C TRP A 175 25.93 -52.60 -11.17
N LYS A 176 25.43 -53.36 -12.17
CA LYS A 176 25.10 -52.78 -13.46
C LYS A 176 23.76 -52.04 -13.33
N CYS A 177 23.73 -50.78 -13.74
CA CYS A 177 22.51 -49.98 -13.80
C CYS A 177 22.54 -49.18 -15.12
N LYS A 178 21.44 -49.18 -15.86
CA LYS A 178 21.29 -48.29 -17.02
C LYS A 178 20.99 -46.87 -16.52
N LYS A 179 21.38 -45.85 -17.30
CA LYS A 179 21.31 -44.44 -16.89
C LYS A 179 19.87 -43.92 -16.71
N ASP A 180 18.92 -44.49 -17.46
CA ASP A 180 17.48 -44.16 -17.45
C ASP A 180 16.60 -45.22 -16.75
N ASP A 181 17.19 -46.02 -15.86
CA ASP A 181 16.45 -47.09 -15.16
C ASP A 181 15.99 -46.62 -13.77
N GLU A 182 14.70 -46.29 -13.65
CA GLU A 182 14.06 -45.88 -12.38
C GLU A 182 14.18 -46.97 -11.30
N THR A 183 14.31 -48.24 -11.69
CA THR A 183 14.44 -49.36 -10.75
C THR A 183 15.85 -49.48 -10.14
N LYS A 184 16.77 -48.56 -10.48
CA LYS A 184 18.18 -48.56 -10.05
C LYS A 184 18.85 -49.92 -10.25
N GLY A 185 18.50 -50.65 -11.31
CA GLY A 185 19.04 -51.98 -11.61
C GLY A 185 18.55 -53.10 -10.67
N GLY A 186 17.39 -52.91 -10.04
CA GLY A 186 16.73 -53.87 -9.15
C GLY A 186 17.11 -53.77 -7.67
N TYR A 187 18.01 -52.85 -7.32
CA TYR A 187 18.53 -52.68 -5.95
C TYR A 187 18.02 -51.39 -5.31
N SER A 188 17.00 -51.51 -4.48
CA SER A 188 16.58 -50.45 -3.55
C SER A 188 17.37 -50.51 -2.24
N HIS A 189 17.27 -49.45 -1.45
CA HIS A 189 17.84 -49.39 -0.10
C HIS A 189 17.40 -50.61 0.74
N ASP A 190 16.11 -50.93 0.70
CA ASP A 190 15.52 -52.02 1.50
C ASP A 190 15.98 -53.40 1.05
N ILE A 191 16.12 -53.61 -0.26
CA ILE A 191 16.62 -54.88 -0.82
C ILE A 191 18.08 -55.08 -0.40
N LEU A 192 18.92 -54.06 -0.54
CA LEU A 192 20.32 -54.14 -0.13
C LEU A 192 20.46 -54.34 1.38
N MET A 193 19.65 -53.63 2.18
CA MET A 193 19.64 -53.80 3.63
C MET A 193 19.28 -55.25 4.01
N ARG A 194 18.23 -55.80 3.41
CA ARG A 194 17.77 -57.17 3.68
C ARG A 194 18.80 -58.24 3.29
N LEU A 195 19.47 -58.06 2.15
CA LEU A 195 20.53 -58.97 1.70
C LEU A 195 21.75 -58.94 2.63
N LEU A 196 22.18 -57.74 3.04
CA LEU A 196 23.40 -57.55 3.81
C LEU A 196 23.22 -57.85 5.30
N GLN A 197 22.03 -57.60 5.87
CA GLN A 197 21.73 -57.90 7.27
C GLN A 197 21.80 -59.40 7.59
N LYS A 198 21.70 -60.29 6.57
CA LYS A 198 21.89 -61.72 6.74
C LYS A 198 23.29 -62.10 7.25
N TYR A 199 24.30 -61.27 6.98
CA TYR A 199 25.70 -61.53 7.33
C TYR A 199 26.16 -60.83 8.61
N GLY A 200 25.38 -59.86 9.08
CA GLY A 200 25.61 -59.16 10.34
C GLY A 200 24.98 -57.77 10.35
N ASP A 201 25.16 -57.06 11.46
CA ASP A 201 24.54 -55.75 11.65
C ASP A 201 25.15 -54.68 10.75
N VAL A 202 24.29 -54.04 9.97
CA VAL A 202 24.61 -52.90 9.11
C VAL A 202 24.33 -51.63 9.88
N LEU A 203 25.35 -50.79 10.06
CA LEU A 203 25.24 -49.51 10.78
C LEU A 203 24.73 -48.41 9.86
N ASN A 204 25.30 -48.31 8.66
CA ASN A 204 24.92 -47.29 7.67
C ASN A 204 24.90 -47.89 6.27
N LEU A 205 23.90 -47.51 5.48
CA LEU A 205 23.80 -47.85 4.06
C LEU A 205 23.44 -46.61 3.25
N ILE A 206 24.37 -46.17 2.40
CA ILE A 206 24.23 -44.94 1.62
C ILE A 206 24.24 -45.28 0.13
N MET A 207 23.14 -44.98 -0.56
CA MET A 207 23.07 -45.08 -2.02
C MET A 207 23.63 -43.83 -2.67
N SER A 208 24.44 -43.98 -3.72
CA SER A 208 24.98 -42.84 -4.46
C SER A 208 23.90 -42.18 -5.32
N SER A 209 23.60 -40.90 -5.07
CA SER A 209 22.73 -40.09 -5.93
C SER A 209 23.41 -39.70 -7.26
N LYS A 210 24.75 -39.62 -7.28
CA LYS A 210 25.55 -39.18 -8.44
C LYS A 210 25.86 -40.30 -9.45
N LYS A 211 25.89 -41.56 -9.01
CA LYS A 211 26.19 -42.72 -9.85
C LYS A 211 25.18 -43.82 -9.59
N SER A 212 24.19 -43.96 -10.47
CA SER A 212 23.25 -45.08 -10.45
C SER A 212 24.04 -46.40 -10.56
N GLY A 213 23.84 -47.31 -9.61
CA GLY A 213 24.61 -48.55 -9.52
C GLY A 213 25.77 -48.59 -8.52
N SER A 214 25.80 -47.70 -7.50
CA SER A 214 26.79 -47.77 -6.41
C SER A 214 26.20 -47.41 -5.05
N ALA A 215 26.59 -48.17 -4.02
CA ALA A 215 26.29 -47.87 -2.61
C ALA A 215 27.54 -48.08 -1.75
N VAL A 216 27.53 -47.47 -0.56
CA VAL A 216 28.52 -47.71 0.49
C VAL A 216 27.77 -48.24 1.70
N VAL A 217 28.25 -49.35 2.24
CA VAL A 217 27.72 -49.96 3.47
C VAL A 217 28.80 -49.98 4.53
N GLU A 218 28.39 -49.74 5.76
CA GLU A 218 29.22 -49.81 6.96
C GLU A 218 28.66 -50.92 7.85
N PHE A 219 29.49 -51.93 8.13
CA PHE A 219 29.11 -53.01 9.04
C PHE A 219 29.62 -52.75 10.45
N ALA A 220 28.92 -53.29 11.44
CA ALA A 220 29.37 -53.25 12.83
C ALA A 220 30.66 -54.05 13.05
N THR A 221 30.91 -55.12 12.29
CA THR A 221 32.08 -56.00 12.48
C THR A 221 32.80 -56.33 11.17
N VAL A 222 34.14 -56.47 11.24
CA VAL A 222 35.01 -56.90 10.11
C VAL A 222 34.60 -58.27 9.58
N ARG A 223 34.23 -59.19 10.48
CA ARG A 223 33.78 -60.54 10.11
C ARG A 223 32.48 -60.52 9.29
N ALA A 224 31.52 -59.66 9.62
CA ALA A 224 30.28 -59.52 8.83
C ALA A 224 30.58 -58.99 7.43
N ALA A 225 31.47 -58.00 7.31
CA ALA A 225 31.91 -57.48 6.02
C ALA A 225 32.61 -58.55 5.17
N GLU A 226 33.52 -59.35 5.75
CA GLU A 226 34.17 -60.45 5.01
C GLU A 226 33.18 -61.52 4.54
N LEU A 227 32.22 -61.89 5.38
CA LEU A 227 31.18 -62.88 5.04
C LEU A 227 30.30 -62.38 3.90
N ALA A 228 29.92 -61.08 3.91
CA ALA A 228 29.16 -60.47 2.83
C ALA A 228 29.95 -60.49 1.51
N VAL A 229 31.26 -60.19 1.53
CA VAL A 229 32.10 -60.22 0.31
C VAL A 229 32.25 -61.64 -0.25
N LYS A 230 32.38 -62.64 0.62
CA LYS A 230 32.62 -64.04 0.22
C LYS A 230 31.36 -64.73 -0.28
N ASN A 231 30.22 -64.48 0.34
CA ASN A 231 29.01 -65.28 0.13
C ASN A 231 27.94 -64.56 -0.70
N GLU A 232 27.96 -63.23 -0.75
CA GLU A 232 26.89 -62.50 -1.41
C GLU A 232 27.19 -62.26 -2.88
N SER A 233 26.30 -62.76 -3.74
CA SER A 233 26.36 -62.58 -5.19
C SER A 233 25.29 -61.61 -5.70
N GLY A 234 24.37 -61.16 -4.85
CA GLY A 234 23.26 -60.28 -5.21
C GLY A 234 22.09 -61.00 -5.89
N LEU A 235 21.24 -60.24 -6.55
CA LEU A 235 20.15 -60.73 -7.40
C LEU A 235 20.68 -61.54 -8.59
N SER A 236 20.03 -62.66 -8.88
CA SER A 236 20.41 -63.62 -9.93
C SER A 236 20.57 -63.01 -11.33
N GLY A 237 19.84 -61.92 -11.64
CA GLY A 237 19.94 -61.21 -12.92
C GLY A 237 20.99 -60.09 -12.99
N ASN A 238 21.59 -59.68 -11.86
CA ASN A 238 22.53 -58.56 -11.81
C ASN A 238 23.47 -58.67 -10.61
N PRO A 239 24.61 -59.37 -10.72
CA PRO A 239 25.43 -59.68 -9.56
C PRO A 239 26.09 -58.44 -8.94
N LEU A 240 26.16 -58.42 -7.60
CA LEU A 240 26.85 -57.38 -6.83
C LEU A 240 28.36 -57.58 -6.89
N LYS A 241 29.09 -56.47 -7.08
CA LYS A 241 30.56 -56.44 -6.94
C LYS A 241 30.92 -55.65 -5.70
N PHE A 242 31.57 -56.32 -4.75
CA PHE A 242 32.10 -55.70 -3.55
C PHE A 242 33.54 -55.21 -3.79
N ARG A 243 33.86 -54.03 -3.29
CA ARG A 243 35.23 -53.52 -3.18
C ARG A 243 35.45 -53.05 -1.76
N GLY A 244 36.40 -53.68 -1.06
CA GLY A 244 36.86 -53.18 0.23
C GLY A 244 37.52 -51.82 0.06
N LEU A 245 37.08 -50.82 0.82
CA LEU A 245 37.84 -49.59 0.98
C LEU A 245 38.97 -49.91 1.95
N LYS A 246 40.16 -50.21 1.44
CA LYS A 246 41.37 -50.16 2.26
C LYS A 246 41.56 -48.68 2.61
N GLU A 247 41.45 -48.35 3.89
CA GLU A 247 41.79 -47.02 4.37
C GLU A 247 43.33 -46.92 4.31
N ASN A 248 43.81 -45.97 3.51
CA ASN A 248 45.22 -45.60 3.45
C ASN A 248 45.67 -45.22 4.87
N GLN A 249 46.79 -45.81 5.32
CA GLN A 249 47.57 -45.24 6.41
C GLN A 249 48.04 -43.83 6.04
#